data_AF-A0A6C0NYV6-F1
#
_entry.id   AF-A0A6C0NYV6-F1
#
_cell.length_a   1.000
_cell.length_b   1.000
_cell.length_c   1.000
_cell.angle_alpha   90.00
_cell.angle_beta   90.00
_cell.angle_gamma   90.00
#
_symmetry.space_group_name_H-M   'P 1'
#
loop_
_entity.id
_entity.type
_entity.pdbx_description
1 polymer ?
#
loop_
_entity_poly.entity_id
_entity_poly.type
_entity_poly.pdbx_seq_one_letter_code
_entity_poly.pdbx_strand_id
1 'polypeptide(L)'
;MKLIGIEPTPSPNTMKLNVDEKLAPNQRLSYAPADASGAPEPLRSLLAIEGVRGLFRTADFIALDRKPGADWERILTAARALLQSGEAGGAGNVGGPGAADAFGEAHAFVQLYRGIPMQVRVRTPGGESRAAMPAAFTEAVTRAAAASMIRERKLEELGVRYGEPEEIAAELVRELEAAYPQERLEVLVEAALALGASAEGEAPPAVRPAPLTAAQLTERLADADWSVRYEALNRTAPTPEMLPLLAQAIADDNASIRRLAVVYLGELRLPESMPLLFAALRDASASVRRTAGDTLSDLGDPAAVGPMIEALRDRNKLVRWRAARFLYEAGDDTAVEALEQAASDPEYEVSLQARIALERIQRGEEAAGSVWQQMTRSREGGDGGTVE
;
A
#
# COMPACT_ATOMS: atom_id res chain seq x y z
N MET A 1 -22.42 -19.62 -17.70
CA MET A 1 -21.38 -19.17 -16.76
C MET A 1 -21.71 -19.51 -15.32
N LYS A 2 -20.80 -20.21 -14.64
CA LYS A 2 -20.81 -20.49 -13.20
C LYS A 2 -19.49 -20.09 -12.54
N LEU A 3 -19.55 -19.65 -11.29
CA LEU A 3 -18.36 -19.31 -10.49
C LEU A 3 -17.66 -20.58 -9.99
N ILE A 4 -16.38 -20.72 -10.30
CA ILE A 4 -15.49 -21.80 -9.83
C ILE A 4 -14.80 -21.40 -8.54
N GLY A 5 -14.27 -20.18 -8.48
CA GLY A 5 -13.44 -19.73 -7.37
C GLY A 5 -13.22 -18.22 -7.41
N ILE A 6 -12.69 -17.68 -6.32
CA ILE A 6 -12.34 -16.26 -6.21
C ILE A 6 -10.87 -16.16 -5.83
N GLU A 7 -10.13 -15.36 -6.58
CA GLU A 7 -8.73 -15.06 -6.33
C GLU A 7 -8.55 -13.57 -6.04
N PRO A 8 -7.62 -13.20 -5.15
CA PRO A 8 -7.28 -11.81 -4.90
C PRO A 8 -6.39 -11.32 -6.05
N THR A 9 -6.42 -10.03 -6.30
CA THR A 9 -5.45 -9.40 -7.20
C THR A 9 -4.49 -8.51 -6.39
N PRO A 10 -3.39 -8.02 -6.98
CA PRO A 10 -2.53 -7.05 -6.29
C PRO A 10 -3.29 -5.80 -5.84
N SER A 11 -4.33 -5.43 -6.59
CA SER A 11 -5.27 -4.35 -6.26
C SER A 11 -6.28 -4.83 -5.21
N PRO A 12 -6.39 -4.16 -4.05
CA PRO A 12 -7.41 -4.50 -3.04
C PRO A 12 -8.84 -4.16 -3.49
N ASN A 13 -8.98 -3.41 -4.58
CA ASN A 13 -10.25 -3.02 -5.17
C ASN A 13 -10.68 -3.92 -6.34
N THR A 14 -9.92 -4.97 -6.63
CA THR A 14 -10.20 -5.89 -7.75
C THR A 14 -10.12 -7.33 -7.26
N MET A 15 -11.16 -8.11 -7.54
CA MET A 15 -11.21 -9.55 -7.28
C MET A 15 -11.36 -10.30 -8.60
N LYS A 16 -10.62 -11.40 -8.75
CA LYS A 16 -10.73 -12.29 -9.90
C LYS A 16 -11.76 -13.37 -9.59
N LEU A 17 -12.83 -13.41 -10.38
CA LEU A 17 -13.88 -14.41 -10.33
C LEU A 17 -13.61 -15.44 -11.43
N ASN A 18 -13.09 -16.61 -11.06
CA ASN A 18 -12.86 -17.70 -12.00
C ASN A 18 -14.19 -18.33 -12.38
N VAL A 19 -14.42 -18.55 -13.67
CA VAL A 19 -15.68 -19.09 -14.19
C VAL A 19 -15.46 -20.29 -15.08
N ASP A 20 -16.47 -21.15 -15.19
CA ASP A 20 -16.44 -22.38 -16.00
C ASP A 20 -16.44 -22.15 -17.52
N GLU A 21 -16.74 -20.93 -17.94
CA GLU A 21 -16.94 -20.55 -19.33
C GLU A 21 -15.73 -19.80 -19.89
N LYS A 22 -15.11 -20.37 -20.92
CA LYS A 22 -13.98 -19.77 -21.63
C LYS A 22 -14.43 -18.93 -22.82
N LEU A 23 -13.92 -17.70 -22.88
CA LEU A 23 -13.97 -16.86 -24.08
C LEU A 23 -12.98 -17.34 -25.14
N ALA A 24 -13.21 -16.95 -26.39
CA ALA A 24 -12.28 -17.22 -27.47
C ALA A 24 -10.90 -16.60 -27.16
N PRO A 25 -9.80 -17.22 -27.62
CA PRO A 25 -8.47 -16.65 -27.48
C PRO A 25 -8.44 -15.21 -28.00
N ASN A 26 -7.83 -14.29 -27.25
CA ASN A 26 -7.73 -12.85 -27.52
C ASN A 26 -9.03 -12.02 -27.38
N GLN A 27 -10.15 -12.63 -26.98
CA GLN A 27 -11.34 -11.86 -26.65
C GLN A 27 -11.21 -11.24 -25.25
N ARG A 28 -11.38 -9.92 -25.16
CA ARG A 28 -11.37 -9.14 -23.92
C ARG A 28 -12.58 -8.24 -23.89
N LEU A 29 -13.35 -8.31 -22.82
CA LEU A 29 -14.54 -7.48 -22.65
C LEU A 29 -14.34 -6.61 -21.42
N SER A 30 -14.58 -5.31 -21.56
CA SER A 30 -14.52 -4.37 -20.45
C SER A 30 -15.82 -3.58 -20.42
N TYR A 31 -16.41 -3.46 -19.24
CA TYR A 31 -17.65 -2.72 -19.07
C TYR A 31 -17.60 -1.88 -17.80
N ALA A 32 -18.05 -0.64 -17.91
CA ALA A 32 -18.40 0.20 -16.77
C ALA A 32 -19.93 0.24 -16.60
N PRO A 33 -20.46 0.63 -15.43
CA PRO A 33 -21.89 0.82 -15.22
C PRO A 33 -22.56 1.73 -16.26
N ALA A 34 -21.83 2.71 -16.81
CA ALA A 34 -22.31 3.57 -17.87
C ALA A 34 -22.61 2.83 -19.20
N ASP A 35 -21.94 1.71 -19.44
CA ASP A 35 -22.03 0.91 -20.68
C ASP A 35 -22.83 -0.40 -20.46
N ALA A 36 -23.52 -0.54 -19.32
CA ALA A 36 -24.15 -1.79 -18.90
C ALA A 36 -25.20 -2.33 -19.90
N SER A 37 -25.85 -1.45 -20.68
CA SER A 37 -26.79 -1.87 -21.73
C SER A 37 -26.14 -2.70 -22.83
N GLY A 38 -24.83 -2.51 -23.08
CA GLY A 38 -24.05 -3.27 -24.05
C GLY A 38 -23.46 -4.58 -23.51
N ALA A 39 -23.59 -4.85 -22.20
CA ALA A 39 -23.06 -6.06 -21.58
C ALA A 39 -24.07 -7.24 -21.72
N PRO A 40 -23.61 -8.46 -22.06
CA PRO A 40 -24.45 -9.66 -22.01
C PRO A 40 -24.70 -10.11 -20.57
N GLU A 41 -25.76 -10.90 -20.33
CA GLU A 41 -25.93 -11.59 -19.04
C GLU A 41 -24.91 -12.73 -18.89
N PRO A 42 -24.40 -13.02 -17.68
CA PRO A 42 -24.72 -12.38 -16.40
C PRO A 42 -23.89 -11.11 -16.08
N LEU A 43 -23.04 -10.63 -17.00
CA LEU A 43 -22.14 -9.48 -16.76
C LEU A 43 -22.91 -8.19 -16.47
N ARG A 44 -24.04 -7.98 -17.16
CA ARG A 44 -24.93 -6.84 -16.90
C ARG A 44 -25.45 -6.86 -15.45
N SER A 45 -25.91 -8.02 -14.98
CA SER A 45 -26.36 -8.17 -13.59
C SER A 45 -25.23 -7.94 -12.58
N LEU A 46 -24.00 -8.35 -12.89
CA LEU A 46 -22.82 -8.06 -12.04
C LEU A 46 -22.54 -6.56 -11.95
N LEU A 47 -22.64 -5.82 -13.06
CA LEU A 47 -22.46 -4.35 -13.07
C LEU A 47 -23.54 -3.61 -12.27
N ALA A 48 -24.72 -4.21 -12.11
CA ALA A 48 -25.83 -3.64 -11.35
C ALA A 48 -25.69 -3.81 -9.83
N ILE A 49 -24.72 -4.62 -9.35
CA ILE A 49 -24.44 -4.76 -7.93
C ILE A 49 -23.97 -3.42 -7.37
N GLU A 50 -24.61 -2.97 -6.29
CA GLU A 50 -24.21 -1.75 -5.61
C GLU A 50 -22.76 -1.84 -5.13
N GLY A 51 -21.96 -0.82 -5.44
CA GLY A 51 -20.54 -0.80 -5.11
C GLY A 51 -19.63 -1.35 -6.20
N VAL A 52 -20.14 -1.93 -7.30
CA VAL A 52 -19.31 -2.28 -8.46
C VAL A 52 -19.00 -1.02 -9.29
N ARG A 53 -17.71 -0.85 -9.65
CA ARG A 53 -17.20 0.24 -10.51
C ARG A 53 -17.03 -0.21 -11.96
N GLY A 54 -16.78 -1.49 -12.19
CA GLY A 54 -16.58 -2.03 -13.52
C GLY A 54 -16.25 -3.52 -13.45
N LEU A 55 -16.15 -4.13 -14.62
CA LEU A 55 -15.58 -5.47 -14.73
C LEU A 55 -14.82 -5.62 -16.04
N PHE A 56 -13.81 -6.47 -15.98
CA PHE A 56 -13.01 -6.88 -17.12
C PHE A 56 -13.03 -8.40 -17.23
N ARG A 57 -13.51 -8.93 -18.35
CA ARG A 57 -13.52 -10.36 -18.64
C ARG A 57 -12.43 -10.72 -19.62
N THR A 58 -11.70 -11.76 -19.29
CA THR A 58 -10.72 -12.41 -20.18
C THR A 58 -10.89 -13.92 -20.09
N ALA A 59 -10.29 -14.65 -21.04
CA ALA A 59 -10.23 -16.11 -21.15
C ALA A 59 -11.22 -16.86 -20.26
N ASP A 60 -10.89 -17.09 -19.00
CA ASP A 60 -11.62 -17.92 -18.03
C ASP A 60 -12.01 -17.19 -16.73
N PHE A 61 -11.87 -15.86 -16.65
CA PHE A 61 -12.20 -15.12 -15.44
C PHE A 61 -12.78 -13.72 -15.68
N ILE A 62 -13.41 -13.20 -14.63
CA ILE A 62 -13.89 -11.81 -14.55
C ILE A 62 -13.12 -11.11 -13.43
N ALA A 63 -12.33 -10.09 -13.77
CA ALA A 63 -11.87 -9.11 -12.80
C ALA A 63 -13.04 -8.18 -12.49
N LEU A 64 -13.59 -8.28 -11.29
CA LEU A 64 -14.65 -7.41 -10.80
C LEU A 64 -13.99 -6.28 -10.00
N ASP A 65 -14.25 -5.03 -10.40
CA ASP A 65 -13.73 -3.85 -9.72
C ASP A 65 -14.79 -3.28 -8.80
N ARG A 66 -14.48 -3.13 -7.52
CA ARG A 66 -15.32 -2.36 -6.60
C ARG A 66 -15.00 -0.88 -6.70
N LYS A 67 -15.99 -0.03 -6.43
CA LYS A 67 -15.75 1.34 -6.01
C LYS A 67 -14.85 1.25 -4.77
N PRO A 68 -13.80 2.08 -4.68
CA PRO A 68 -13.01 2.12 -3.47
C PRO A 68 -13.95 2.35 -2.27
N GLY A 69 -13.75 1.69 -1.14
CA GLY A 69 -14.69 1.84 0.01
C GLY A 69 -15.84 0.83 0.05
N ALA A 70 -16.19 0.18 -1.07
CA ALA A 70 -17.40 -0.64 -1.13
C ALA A 70 -17.22 -2.02 -0.49
N ASP A 71 -18.28 -2.56 0.09
CA ASP A 71 -18.24 -3.80 0.88
C ASP A 71 -18.09 -5.07 0.01
N TRP A 72 -16.94 -5.74 0.13
CA TRP A 72 -16.69 -6.99 -0.59
C TRP A 72 -17.63 -8.13 -0.16
N GLU A 73 -18.11 -8.15 1.08
CA GLU A 73 -19.04 -9.18 1.55
C GLU A 73 -20.34 -9.12 0.77
N ARG A 74 -20.93 -7.94 0.70
CA ARG A 74 -22.15 -7.69 -0.08
C ARG A 74 -21.94 -7.96 -1.56
N ILE A 75 -20.86 -7.43 -2.14
CA ILE A 75 -20.58 -7.57 -3.57
C ILE A 75 -20.39 -9.04 -3.95
N LEU A 76 -19.54 -9.78 -3.22
CA LEU A 76 -19.25 -11.17 -3.55
C LEU A 76 -20.41 -12.10 -3.24
N THR A 77 -21.22 -11.81 -2.21
CA THR A 77 -22.46 -12.56 -1.94
C THR A 77 -23.45 -12.41 -3.10
N ALA A 78 -23.68 -11.19 -3.58
CA ALA A 78 -24.55 -10.93 -4.73
C ALA A 78 -23.99 -11.53 -6.02
N ALA A 79 -22.69 -11.40 -6.27
CA ALA A 79 -22.04 -11.98 -7.45
C ALA A 79 -22.12 -13.51 -7.44
N ARG A 80 -21.92 -14.16 -6.27
CA ARG A 80 -22.10 -15.61 -6.12
C ARG A 80 -23.52 -16.03 -6.44
N ALA A 81 -24.52 -15.34 -5.90
CA ALA A 81 -25.92 -15.65 -6.19
C ALA A 81 -26.18 -15.63 -7.70
N LEU A 82 -25.79 -14.55 -8.39
CA LEU A 82 -25.98 -14.37 -9.84
C LEU A 82 -25.25 -15.43 -10.69
N LEU A 83 -24.05 -15.84 -10.28
CA LEU A 83 -23.26 -16.82 -11.01
C LEU A 83 -23.57 -18.27 -10.63
N GLN A 84 -24.31 -18.51 -9.55
CA GLN A 84 -24.74 -19.86 -9.14
C GLN A 84 -26.19 -20.16 -9.58
N SER A 85 -27.07 -19.17 -9.61
CA SER A 85 -28.42 -19.30 -10.15
C SER A 85 -28.41 -19.10 -11.67
N GLY A 86 -28.54 -20.18 -12.43
CA GLY A 86 -28.78 -20.11 -13.88
C GLY A 86 -30.15 -19.52 -14.28
N GLU A 87 -30.88 -18.88 -13.35
CA GLU A 87 -32.22 -18.33 -13.60
C GLU A 87 -32.36 -16.96 -12.93
N ALA A 88 -32.83 -16.00 -13.73
CA ALA A 88 -33.14 -14.65 -13.32
C ALA A 88 -34.24 -14.65 -12.23
N GLY A 89 -33.93 -14.07 -11.07
CA GLY A 89 -34.87 -13.94 -9.97
C GLY A 89 -34.54 -12.78 -9.03
N GLY A 90 -35.16 -11.63 -9.29
CA GLY A 90 -35.45 -10.51 -8.37
C GLY A 90 -34.46 -10.21 -7.25
N ALA A 91 -33.69 -9.14 -7.41
CA ALA A 91 -32.95 -8.49 -6.33
C ALA A 91 -33.90 -8.06 -5.19
N GLY A 92 -33.93 -8.86 -4.13
CA GLY A 92 -34.52 -8.50 -2.86
C GLY A 92 -33.64 -7.46 -2.17
N ASN A 93 -34.19 -6.26 -2.04
CA ASN A 93 -33.60 -5.14 -1.31
C ASN A 93 -33.46 -5.52 0.18
N VAL A 94 -32.23 -5.72 0.66
CA VAL A 94 -31.92 -5.85 2.09
C VAL A 94 -31.07 -4.66 2.51
N GLY A 95 -31.76 -3.59 2.90
CA GLY A 95 -31.19 -2.43 3.58
C GLY A 95 -30.90 -2.74 5.05
N GLY A 96 -29.70 -2.36 5.52
CA GLY A 96 -29.21 -2.48 6.90
C GLY A 96 -27.70 -2.20 6.97
N PRO A 97 -27.19 -1.55 8.03
CA PRO A 97 -26.33 -0.37 7.94
C PRO A 97 -24.84 -0.64 7.68
N GLY A 98 -24.17 0.39 7.16
CA GLY A 98 -22.75 0.63 7.30
C GLY A 98 -21.88 0.09 6.17
N ALA A 99 -21.39 0.97 5.30
CA ALA A 99 -20.20 0.70 4.51
C ALA A 99 -19.07 0.35 5.49
N ALA A 100 -18.68 -0.92 5.56
CA ALA A 100 -17.51 -1.33 6.31
C ALA A 100 -16.28 -0.72 5.64
N ASP A 101 -15.56 0.10 6.40
CA ASP A 101 -14.39 0.87 5.96
C ASP A 101 -13.43 0.01 5.14
N ALA A 102 -13.28 0.34 3.85
CA ALA A 102 -12.31 -0.33 2.99
C ALA A 102 -10.89 -0.15 3.54
N PHE A 103 -10.38 -1.17 4.24
CA PHE A 103 -9.00 -1.37 4.69
C PHE A 103 -8.22 -0.18 5.28
N GLY A 104 -8.84 0.97 5.52
CA GLY A 104 -8.16 2.23 5.82
C GLY A 104 -7.07 2.62 4.81
N GLU A 105 -7.09 2.07 3.58
CA GLU A 105 -6.05 2.37 2.58
C GLU A 105 -6.16 3.84 2.16
N ALA A 106 -5.06 4.56 2.32
CA ALA A 106 -5.00 5.98 2.10
C ALA A 106 -3.77 6.36 1.29
N HIS A 107 -3.98 7.07 0.19
CA HIS A 107 -2.90 7.65 -0.59
C HIS A 107 -2.50 8.98 0.03
N ALA A 108 -1.25 9.05 0.49
CA ALA A 108 -0.69 10.23 1.10
C ALA A 108 0.03 11.09 0.07
N PHE A 109 -0.18 12.40 0.15
CA PHE A 109 0.48 13.40 -0.69
C PHE A 109 0.97 14.56 0.16
N VAL A 110 2.06 15.19 -0.27
CA VAL A 110 2.51 16.47 0.25
C VAL A 110 2.41 17.53 -0.83
N GLN A 111 1.78 18.65 -0.49
CA GLN A 111 1.82 19.86 -1.30
C GLN A 111 3.05 20.67 -0.91
N LEU A 112 3.90 20.96 -1.90
CA LEU A 112 5.15 21.69 -1.74
C LEU A 112 5.06 23.03 -2.47
N TYR A 113 5.72 24.05 -1.95
CA TYR A 113 6.01 25.31 -2.64
C TYR A 113 7.52 25.53 -2.65
N ARG A 114 8.13 25.53 -3.84
CA ARG A 114 9.60 25.66 -4.01
C ARG A 114 10.40 24.73 -3.06
N GLY A 115 9.91 23.49 -2.90
CA GLY A 115 10.51 22.48 -2.03
C GLY A 115 10.11 22.53 -0.54
N ILE A 116 9.37 23.55 -0.11
CA ILE A 116 8.89 23.72 1.27
C ILE A 116 7.50 23.05 1.43
N PRO A 117 7.31 22.11 2.36
CA PRO A 117 6.01 21.51 2.66
C PRO A 117 4.97 22.53 3.14
N MET A 118 3.76 22.46 2.59
CA MET A 118 2.63 23.33 2.95
C MET A 118 1.51 22.57 3.64
N GLN A 119 1.15 21.41 3.08
CA GLN A 119 -0.02 20.65 3.50
C GLN A 119 0.15 19.18 3.14
N VAL A 120 -0.21 18.31 4.07
CA VAL A 120 -0.41 16.88 3.82
C VAL A 120 -1.86 16.66 3.40
N ARG A 121 -2.05 15.84 2.36
CA ARG A 121 -3.37 15.41 1.88
C ARG A 121 -3.41 13.89 1.91
N VAL A 122 -4.40 13.35 2.60
CA VAL A 122 -4.61 11.91 2.72
C VAL A 122 -5.93 11.60 2.03
N ARG A 123 -5.86 10.88 0.91
CA ARG A 123 -7.02 10.52 0.12
C ARG A 123 -7.42 9.09 0.40
N THR A 124 -8.64 8.93 0.87
CA THR A 124 -9.29 7.63 0.99
C THR A 124 -10.48 7.58 0.04
N PRO A 125 -11.08 6.41 -0.13
CA PRO A 125 -12.34 6.30 -0.85
C PRO A 125 -13.49 7.11 -0.27
N GLY A 126 -13.53 7.20 1.06
CA GLY A 126 -14.58 7.87 1.81
C GLY A 126 -14.44 9.40 1.88
N GLY A 127 -13.28 9.94 1.49
CA GLY A 127 -13.04 11.37 1.51
C GLY A 127 -11.57 11.76 1.40
N GLU A 128 -11.29 13.03 1.69
CA GLU A 128 -9.92 13.54 1.73
C GLU A 128 -9.71 14.29 3.05
N SER A 129 -8.75 13.82 3.83
CA SER A 129 -8.27 14.52 5.01
C SER A 129 -7.10 15.42 4.64
N ARG A 130 -7.00 16.57 5.32
CA ARG A 130 -5.98 17.58 5.03
C ARG A 130 -5.41 18.13 6.33
N ALA A 131 -4.10 18.14 6.45
CA ALA A 131 -3.40 18.70 7.59
C ALA A 131 -2.40 19.76 7.12
N ALA A 132 -2.51 20.98 7.66
CA ALA A 132 -1.55 22.05 7.37
C ALA A 132 -0.22 21.78 8.10
N MET A 133 0.89 22.21 7.50
CA MET A 133 2.17 22.22 8.19
C MET A 133 2.20 23.30 9.29
N PRO A 134 3.07 23.15 10.33
CA PRO A 134 3.22 24.12 11.41
C PRO A 134 3.57 25.54 10.93
N ALA A 135 3.43 26.52 11.84
CA ALA A 135 3.59 27.95 11.54
C ALA A 135 4.93 28.30 10.87
N ALA A 136 6.03 27.65 11.29
CA ALA A 136 7.35 27.86 10.72
C ALA A 136 7.40 27.61 9.20
N PHE A 137 6.70 26.57 8.71
CA PHE A 137 6.60 26.28 7.28
C PHE A 137 5.77 27.33 6.54
N THR A 138 4.68 27.79 7.15
CA THR A 138 3.83 28.85 6.58
C THR A 138 4.59 30.16 6.44
N GLU A 139 5.39 30.52 7.45
CA GLU A 139 6.27 31.67 7.42
C GLU A 139 7.36 31.53 6.34
N ALA A 140 8.03 30.37 6.29
CA ALA A 140 9.03 30.08 5.27
C ALA A 140 8.45 30.21 3.85
N VAL A 141 7.26 29.67 3.60
CA VAL A 141 6.57 29.81 2.31
C VAL A 141 6.22 31.27 2.02
N THR A 142 5.76 32.03 3.01
CA THR A 142 5.43 33.45 2.85
C THR A 142 6.66 34.26 2.43
N ARG A 143 7.80 34.01 3.10
CA ARG A 143 9.09 34.64 2.77
C ARG A 143 9.59 34.23 1.38
N ALA A 144 9.53 32.94 1.04
CA ALA A 144 9.92 32.43 -0.27
C ALA A 144 9.03 32.97 -1.41
N ALA A 145 7.74 33.23 -1.12
CA ALA A 145 6.77 33.73 -2.09
C ALA A 145 6.84 35.24 -2.32
N ALA A 146 7.50 36.00 -1.44
CA ALA A 146 7.69 37.45 -1.62
C ALA A 146 8.43 37.80 -2.93
N ALA A 147 9.13 36.84 -3.54
CA ALA A 147 9.87 37.01 -4.80
C ALA A 147 9.05 36.73 -6.08
N SER A 148 7.93 35.99 -6.04
CA SER A 148 7.06 35.73 -7.20
C SER A 148 5.72 35.11 -6.80
N MET A 149 4.62 35.64 -7.34
CA MET A 149 3.25 35.15 -7.12
C MET A 149 2.81 34.10 -8.17
N ILE A 150 3.69 33.73 -9.11
CA ILE A 150 3.37 32.74 -10.14
C ILE A 150 3.56 31.33 -9.56
N ARG A 151 2.50 30.53 -9.69
CA ARG A 151 2.28 29.24 -9.03
C ARG A 151 3.32 28.19 -9.38
N GLU A 152 4.01 27.67 -8.38
CA GLU A 152 4.58 26.31 -8.44
C GLU A 152 4.25 25.57 -7.15
N ARG A 153 2.97 25.20 -7.01
CA ARG A 153 2.55 24.21 -6.03
C ARG A 153 2.74 22.84 -6.66
N LYS A 154 3.72 22.08 -6.19
CA LYS A 154 3.91 20.69 -6.60
C LYS A 154 3.17 19.79 -5.64
N LEU A 155 2.45 18.80 -6.15
CA LEU A 155 1.89 17.73 -5.35
C LEU A 155 2.78 16.51 -5.54
N GLU A 156 3.42 16.05 -4.48
CA GLU A 156 4.26 14.83 -4.49
C GLU A 156 3.55 13.72 -3.72
N GLU A 157 3.66 12.50 -4.22
CA GLU A 157 3.10 11.30 -3.59
C GLU A 157 4.07 10.77 -2.52
N LEU A 158 3.56 10.52 -1.32
CA LEU A 158 4.28 9.92 -0.19
C LEU A 158 4.02 8.41 -0.06
N GLY A 159 3.23 7.85 -0.98
CA GLY A 159 2.87 6.44 -1.03
C GLY A 159 1.59 6.10 -0.27
N VAL A 160 1.35 4.80 -0.14
CA VAL A 160 0.16 4.25 0.52
C VAL A 160 0.41 4.11 2.03
N ARG A 161 -0.57 4.56 2.80
CA ARG A 161 -0.65 4.44 4.26
C ARG A 161 -1.94 3.73 4.60
N TYR A 162 -2.03 3.19 5.81
CA TYR A 162 -3.22 2.50 6.27
C TYR A 162 -3.59 2.92 7.69
N GLY A 163 -4.88 3.09 7.93
CA GLY A 163 -5.42 3.59 9.19
C GLY A 163 -6.37 4.78 8.95
N GLU A 164 -6.66 5.51 10.01
CA GLU A 164 -7.56 6.66 9.92
C GLU A 164 -6.89 7.82 9.15
N PRO A 165 -7.58 8.46 8.18
CA PRO A 165 -7.00 9.51 7.36
C PRO A 165 -6.37 10.65 8.16
N GLU A 166 -7.02 11.05 9.25
CA GLU A 166 -6.59 12.12 10.17
C GLU A 166 -5.33 11.73 10.93
N GLU A 167 -5.25 10.48 11.42
CA GLU A 167 -4.09 9.96 12.14
C GLU A 167 -2.88 9.86 11.23
N ILE A 168 -3.09 9.37 10.00
CA ILE A 168 -2.07 9.31 8.95
C ILE A 168 -1.57 10.72 8.63
N ALA A 169 -2.48 11.69 8.44
CA ALA A 169 -2.10 13.06 8.13
C ALA A 169 -1.27 13.67 9.26
N ALA A 170 -1.66 13.44 10.52
CA ALA A 170 -0.93 13.92 11.69
C ALA A 170 0.46 13.26 11.86
N GLU A 171 0.58 11.95 11.59
CA GLU A 171 1.87 11.26 11.58
C GLU A 171 2.81 11.83 10.52
N LEU A 172 2.32 11.99 9.29
CA LEU A 172 3.10 12.54 8.19
C LEU A 172 3.53 13.98 8.43
N VAL A 173 2.69 14.81 9.06
CA VAL A 173 3.09 16.18 9.44
C VAL A 173 4.28 16.13 10.42
N ARG A 174 4.26 15.26 11.43
CA ARG A 174 5.39 15.11 12.37
C ARG A 174 6.66 14.60 11.68
N GLU A 175 6.52 13.62 10.79
CA GLU A 175 7.63 13.10 9.98
C GLU A 175 8.25 14.18 9.09
N LEU A 176 7.42 15.00 8.44
CA LEU A 176 7.87 16.12 7.61
C LEU A 176 8.48 17.24 8.46
N GLU A 177 7.93 17.54 9.63
CA GLU A 177 8.50 18.51 10.56
C GLU A 177 9.91 18.08 10.99
N ALA A 178 10.08 16.81 11.39
CA ALA A 178 11.40 16.26 11.71
C ALA A 178 12.36 16.28 10.52
N ALA A 179 11.88 15.93 9.31
CA ALA A 179 12.72 15.92 8.11
C ALA A 179 13.15 17.32 7.61
N TYR A 180 12.52 18.39 8.08
CA TYR A 180 12.77 19.76 7.65
C TYR A 180 13.10 20.66 8.86
N PRO A 181 14.31 20.50 9.42
CA PRO A 181 14.77 21.37 10.49
C PRO A 181 14.89 22.82 10.01
N GLN A 182 14.93 23.78 10.94
CA GLN A 182 14.90 25.21 10.62
C GLN A 182 16.01 25.61 9.63
N GLU A 183 17.21 25.06 9.79
CA GLU A 183 18.34 25.32 8.90
C GLU A 183 18.03 24.93 7.46
N ARG A 184 17.34 23.79 7.26
CA ARG A 184 16.92 23.35 5.92
C ARG A 184 15.86 24.26 5.33
N LEU A 185 14.91 24.73 6.15
CA LEU A 185 13.89 25.68 5.71
C LEU A 185 14.53 27.00 5.26
N GLU A 186 15.48 27.54 6.01
CA GLU A 186 16.17 28.78 5.66
C GLU A 186 16.94 28.64 4.33
N VAL A 187 17.66 27.52 4.13
CA VAL A 187 18.35 27.26 2.85
C VAL A 187 17.37 27.23 1.66
N LEU A 188 16.19 26.63 1.84
CA LEU A 188 15.15 26.62 0.80
C LEU A 188 14.57 28.02 0.54
N VAL A 189 14.39 28.83 1.59
CA VAL A 189 13.93 30.22 1.47
C VAL A 189 14.98 31.06 0.72
N GLU A 190 16.25 30.98 1.10
CA GLU A 190 17.35 31.69 0.43
C GLU A 190 17.48 31.28 -1.04
N ALA A 191 17.43 29.98 -1.34
CA ALA A 191 17.46 29.48 -2.70
C ALA A 191 16.26 30.00 -3.52
N ALA A 192 15.07 30.04 -2.93
CA ALA A 192 13.88 30.60 -3.57
C ALA A 192 14.02 32.11 -3.85
N LEU A 193 14.60 32.88 -2.93
CA LEU A 193 14.84 34.31 -3.11
C LEU A 193 15.90 34.57 -4.19
N ALA A 194 16.97 33.75 -4.24
CA ALA A 194 18.07 33.88 -5.20
C ALA A 194 17.66 33.65 -6.66
N LEU A 195 16.70 32.74 -6.91
CA LEU A 195 16.13 32.50 -8.25
C LEU A 195 15.34 33.70 -8.80
N GLY A 196 14.87 34.59 -7.92
CA GLY A 196 14.09 35.77 -8.28
C GLY A 196 12.77 35.46 -8.98
N ALA A 197 12.19 36.50 -9.60
CA ALA A 197 10.95 36.41 -10.38
C ALA A 197 11.17 35.87 -11.81
N SER A 198 12.42 35.81 -12.26
CA SER A 198 12.82 35.53 -13.65
C SER A 198 13.10 34.05 -13.96
N ALA A 199 13.20 33.20 -12.94
CA ALA A 199 13.24 31.74 -13.11
C ALA A 199 11.80 31.21 -13.25
N GLU A 200 11.18 31.47 -14.40
CA GLU A 200 9.85 30.92 -14.72
C GLU A 200 9.96 29.42 -14.97
N GLY A 201 9.40 28.59 -14.10
CA GLY A 201 9.27 27.14 -14.31
C GLY A 201 10.39 26.28 -13.70
N GLU A 202 11.44 26.89 -13.15
CA GLU A 202 12.55 26.16 -12.52
C GLU A 202 12.47 26.24 -10.99
N ALA A 203 11.94 25.17 -10.39
CA ALA A 203 12.07 24.95 -8.95
C ALA A 203 13.56 24.95 -8.58
N PRO A 204 13.96 25.59 -7.46
CA PRO A 204 15.31 25.45 -6.96
C PRO A 204 15.64 23.96 -6.86
N PRO A 205 16.85 23.54 -7.28
CA PRO A 205 17.25 22.15 -7.17
C PRO A 205 16.98 21.73 -5.75
N ALA A 206 16.23 20.63 -5.58
CA ALA A 206 15.80 20.18 -4.27
C ALA A 206 17.04 20.10 -3.38
N VAL A 207 17.16 21.03 -2.42
CA VAL A 207 18.27 21.02 -1.47
C VAL A 207 17.94 19.96 -0.44
N ARG A 208 18.01 18.69 -0.88
CA ARG A 208 18.21 17.57 0.03
C ARG A 208 19.62 17.78 0.55
N PRO A 209 19.80 18.01 1.86
CA PRO A 209 21.15 18.17 2.37
C PRO A 209 21.91 16.88 2.11
N ALA A 210 23.22 16.98 1.89
CA ALA A 210 24.04 15.84 1.48
C ALA A 210 23.84 14.64 2.42
N PRO A 211 23.88 13.40 1.90
CA PRO A 211 23.81 12.20 2.73
C PRO A 211 24.87 12.25 3.83
N LEU A 212 24.51 11.79 5.02
CA LEU A 212 25.45 11.70 6.13
C LEU A 212 26.43 10.55 5.90
N THR A 213 27.68 10.74 6.34
CA THR A 213 28.61 9.61 6.47
C THR A 213 28.12 8.67 7.59
N ALA A 214 28.54 7.40 7.56
CA ALA A 214 28.18 6.45 8.63
C ALA A 214 28.56 6.94 10.04
N ALA A 215 29.70 7.63 10.18
CA ALA A 215 30.13 8.23 11.45
C ALA A 215 29.19 9.34 11.93
N GLN A 216 28.81 10.26 11.03
CA GLN A 216 27.85 11.33 11.34
C GLN A 216 26.46 10.76 11.66
N LEU A 217 26.01 9.75 10.92
CA LEU A 217 24.73 9.08 11.19
C LEU A 217 24.74 8.42 12.57
N THR A 218 25.84 7.73 12.93
CA THR A 218 26.00 7.11 14.25
C THR A 218 25.86 8.15 15.38
N GLU A 219 26.54 9.29 15.24
CA GLU A 219 26.47 10.38 16.22
C GLU A 219 25.03 10.93 16.32
N ARG A 220 24.38 11.19 15.18
CA ARG A 220 23.02 11.74 15.14
C ARG A 220 21.96 10.78 15.66
N LEU A 221 22.11 9.47 15.46
CA LEU A 221 21.21 8.45 16.00
C LEU A 221 21.33 8.29 17.52
N ALA A 222 22.33 8.90 18.16
CA ALA A 222 22.45 8.93 19.62
C ALA A 222 21.79 10.18 20.25
N ASP A 223 21.23 11.08 19.44
CA ASP A 223 20.59 12.30 19.94
C ASP A 223 19.34 11.99 20.78
N ALA A 224 19.11 12.76 21.83
CA ALA A 224 17.94 12.62 22.69
C ALA A 224 16.65 13.00 21.95
N ASP A 225 16.72 13.95 21.01
CA ASP A 225 15.59 14.39 20.21
C ASP A 225 15.37 13.43 19.03
N TRP A 226 14.21 12.76 19.02
CA TRP A 226 13.83 11.86 17.94
C TRP A 226 13.76 12.55 16.58
N SER A 227 13.48 13.85 16.53
CA SER A 227 13.40 14.59 15.27
C SER A 227 14.77 14.66 14.60
N VAL A 228 15.84 14.85 15.38
CA VAL A 228 17.24 14.81 14.91
C VAL A 228 17.60 13.42 14.40
N ARG A 229 17.23 12.37 15.15
CA ARG A 229 17.47 10.98 14.74
C ARG A 229 16.73 10.62 13.45
N TYR A 230 15.46 11.03 13.34
CA TYR A 230 14.62 10.78 12.16
C TYR A 230 15.14 11.53 10.94
N GLU A 231 15.51 12.81 11.08
CA GLU A 231 16.10 13.63 10.02
C GLU A 231 17.36 12.98 9.44
N ALA A 232 18.25 12.53 10.33
CA ALA A 232 19.51 11.91 9.97
C ALA A 232 19.31 10.60 9.20
N LEU A 233 18.38 9.75 9.68
CA LEU A 233 18.04 8.51 8.99
C LEU A 233 17.39 8.80 7.63
N ASN A 234 16.38 9.68 7.58
CA ASN A 234 15.61 10.03 6.37
C ASN A 234 16.46 10.69 5.26
N ARG A 235 17.60 11.28 5.61
CA ARG A 235 18.55 11.85 4.64
C ARG A 235 19.53 10.85 4.04
N THR A 236 19.57 9.64 4.58
CA THR A 236 20.56 8.65 4.18
C THR A 236 19.94 7.64 3.22
N ALA A 237 20.66 7.32 2.14
CA ALA A 237 20.26 6.23 1.26
C ALA A 237 20.71 4.90 1.88
N PRO A 238 19.86 3.87 1.94
CA PRO A 238 20.26 2.60 2.54
C PRO A 238 21.37 1.93 1.73
N THR A 239 22.49 1.65 2.39
CA THR A 239 23.57 0.80 1.86
C THR A 239 23.81 -0.40 2.79
N PRO A 240 24.39 -1.52 2.30
CA PRO A 240 24.63 -2.70 3.13
C PRO A 240 25.40 -2.42 4.43
N GLU A 241 26.33 -1.47 4.40
CA GLU A 241 27.14 -1.06 5.56
C GLU A 241 26.30 -0.41 6.67
N MET A 242 25.08 0.05 6.36
CA MET A 242 24.17 0.64 7.34
C MET A 242 23.41 -0.39 8.17
N LEU A 243 23.51 -1.69 7.87
CA LEU A 243 22.74 -2.72 8.57
C LEU A 243 22.85 -2.62 10.11
N PRO A 244 24.03 -2.38 10.73
CA PRO A 244 24.12 -2.19 12.18
C PRO A 244 23.35 -0.95 12.69
N LEU A 245 23.33 0.14 11.91
CA LEU A 245 22.61 1.37 12.25
C LEU A 245 21.09 1.19 12.06
N LEU A 246 20.66 0.42 11.06
CA LEU A 246 19.25 0.05 10.90
C LEU A 246 18.79 -0.89 12.04
N ALA A 247 19.65 -1.79 12.51
CA ALA A 247 19.38 -2.61 13.69
C ALA A 247 19.25 -1.76 14.98
N GLN A 248 20.00 -0.67 15.10
CA GLN A 248 19.78 0.31 16.18
C GLN A 248 18.45 1.05 15.99
N ALA A 249 18.17 1.54 14.78
CA ALA A 249 16.97 2.32 14.47
C ALA A 249 15.66 1.51 14.63
N ILE A 250 15.69 0.19 14.42
CA ILE A 250 14.53 -0.67 14.65
C ILE A 250 14.18 -0.83 16.13
N ALA A 251 15.09 -0.49 17.04
CA ALA A 251 14.90 -0.51 18.49
C ALA A 251 14.63 0.89 19.08
N ASP A 252 14.46 1.91 18.23
CA ASP A 252 14.23 3.30 18.63
C ASP A 252 12.92 3.47 19.42
N ASP A 253 12.85 4.41 20.36
CA ASP A 253 11.62 4.67 21.12
C ASP A 253 10.49 5.26 20.25
N ASN A 254 10.84 5.92 19.16
CA ASN A 254 9.91 6.55 18.23
C ASN A 254 9.50 5.60 17.09
N ALA A 255 8.18 5.40 16.95
CA ALA A 255 7.63 4.49 15.95
C ALA A 255 7.91 4.91 14.49
N SER A 256 8.04 6.20 14.18
CA SER A 256 8.34 6.67 12.82
C SER A 256 9.75 6.30 12.40
N ILE A 257 10.73 6.33 13.33
CA ILE A 257 12.10 5.87 13.07
C ILE A 257 12.12 4.36 12.85
N ARG A 258 11.47 3.59 13.73
CA ARG A 258 11.37 2.12 13.56
C ARG A 258 10.71 1.74 12.23
N ARG A 259 9.64 2.44 11.85
CA ARG A 259 8.93 2.24 10.59
C ARG A 259 9.82 2.55 9.38
N LEU A 260 10.60 3.64 9.43
CA LEU A 260 11.54 4.00 8.38
C LEU A 260 12.67 2.96 8.26
N ALA A 261 13.19 2.47 9.38
CA ALA A 261 14.20 1.41 9.40
C ALA A 261 13.70 0.14 8.70
N VAL A 262 12.45 -0.26 8.92
CA VAL A 262 11.81 -1.41 8.25
C VAL A 262 11.77 -1.22 6.73
N VAL A 263 11.40 -0.02 6.25
CA VAL A 263 11.41 0.29 4.81
C VAL A 263 12.83 0.12 4.24
N TYR A 264 13.83 0.70 4.90
CA TYR A 264 15.22 0.61 4.45
C TYR A 264 15.77 -0.82 4.47
N LEU A 265 15.42 -1.64 5.47
CA LEU A 265 15.76 -3.07 5.48
C LEU A 265 15.15 -3.81 4.29
N GLY A 266 13.92 -3.46 3.89
CA GLY A 266 13.27 -3.94 2.68
C GLY A 266 13.97 -3.51 1.39
N GLU A 267 14.48 -2.28 1.33
CA GLU A 267 15.24 -1.76 0.20
C GLU A 267 16.61 -2.44 0.07
N LEU A 268 17.27 -2.77 1.18
CA LEU A 268 18.55 -3.48 1.19
C LEU A 268 18.45 -4.91 0.67
N ARG A 269 17.33 -5.60 0.92
CA ARG A 269 17.08 -6.99 0.50
C ARG A 269 18.18 -7.98 0.92
N LEU A 270 18.82 -7.72 2.05
CA LEU A 270 19.87 -8.58 2.60
C LEU A 270 19.25 -9.71 3.44
N PRO A 271 19.72 -10.96 3.34
CA PRO A 271 19.29 -12.05 4.21
C PRO A 271 19.38 -11.71 5.71
N GLU A 272 20.39 -10.94 6.10
CA GLU A 272 20.62 -10.49 7.47
C GLU A 272 19.56 -9.48 7.96
N SER A 273 18.75 -8.91 7.04
CA SER A 273 17.61 -8.05 7.39
C SER A 273 16.42 -8.86 7.89
N MET A 274 16.33 -10.15 7.55
CA MET A 274 15.15 -10.99 7.83
C MET A 274 14.85 -11.09 9.34
N PRO A 275 15.82 -11.39 10.23
CA PRO A 275 15.55 -11.43 11.67
C PRO A 275 15.04 -10.08 12.23
N LEU A 276 15.51 -8.96 11.68
CA LEU A 276 15.08 -7.62 12.08
C LEU A 276 13.62 -7.36 11.63
N LEU A 277 13.27 -7.73 10.40
CA LEU A 277 11.90 -7.65 9.90
C LEU A 277 10.94 -8.55 10.71
N PHE A 278 11.38 -9.74 11.12
CA PHE A 278 10.60 -10.62 12.01
C PHE A 278 10.37 -10.01 13.39
N ALA A 279 11.37 -9.31 13.95
CA ALA A 279 11.18 -8.57 15.19
C ALA A 279 10.16 -7.43 15.02
N ALA A 280 10.20 -6.71 13.89
CA ALA A 280 9.26 -5.63 13.60
C ALA A 280 7.81 -6.11 13.41
N LEU A 281 7.58 -7.36 13.00
CA LEU A 281 6.23 -7.97 13.03
C LEU A 281 5.64 -8.07 14.44
N ARG A 282 6.43 -7.92 15.50
CA ARG A 282 6.00 -7.96 16.91
C ARG A 282 6.07 -6.58 17.59
N ASP A 283 6.26 -5.51 16.83
CA ASP A 283 6.38 -4.15 17.34
C ASP A 283 5.13 -3.67 18.11
N ALA A 284 5.29 -2.77 19.08
CA ALA A 284 4.17 -2.18 19.80
C ALA A 284 3.22 -1.39 18.88
N SER A 285 3.77 -0.70 17.88
CA SER A 285 3.03 0.10 16.89
C SER A 285 2.46 -0.77 15.79
N ALA A 286 1.15 -0.67 15.56
CA ALA A 286 0.50 -1.37 14.44
C ALA A 286 1.02 -0.90 13.07
N SER A 287 1.41 0.38 12.95
CA SER A 287 2.00 0.93 11.72
C SER A 287 3.32 0.23 11.38
N VAL A 288 4.18 -0.01 12.37
CA VAL A 288 5.46 -0.73 12.21
C VAL A 288 5.23 -2.20 11.86
N ARG A 289 4.37 -2.91 12.60
CA ARG A 289 4.04 -4.33 12.31
C ARG A 289 3.50 -4.52 10.90
N ARG A 290 2.60 -3.62 10.47
CA ARG A 290 2.05 -3.62 9.13
C ARG A 290 3.12 -3.36 8.07
N THR A 291 3.97 -2.34 8.25
CA THR A 291 5.08 -2.08 7.33
C THR A 291 6.01 -3.28 7.23
N ALA A 292 6.30 -3.98 8.33
CA ALA A 292 7.08 -5.21 8.30
C ALA A 292 6.39 -6.31 7.49
N GLY A 293 5.08 -6.49 7.65
CA GLY A 293 4.28 -7.41 6.85
C GLY A 293 4.32 -7.09 5.37
N ASP A 294 4.11 -5.81 5.00
CA ASP A 294 4.21 -5.34 3.62
C ASP A 294 5.58 -5.63 3.02
N THR A 295 6.65 -5.25 3.73
CA THR A 295 8.03 -5.46 3.31
C THR A 295 8.34 -6.95 3.09
N LEU A 296 7.91 -7.82 4.00
CA LEU A 296 8.12 -9.26 3.88
C LEU A 296 7.32 -9.86 2.71
N SER A 297 6.11 -9.38 2.43
CA SER A 297 5.36 -9.74 1.21
C SER A 297 6.10 -9.33 -0.05
N ASP A 298 6.66 -8.12 -0.10
CA ASP A 298 7.40 -7.65 -1.26
C ASP A 298 8.67 -8.48 -1.52
N LEU A 299 9.37 -8.86 -0.45
CA LEU A 299 10.54 -9.74 -0.51
C LEU A 299 10.17 -11.17 -0.96
N GLY A 300 9.07 -11.72 -0.42
CA GLY A 300 8.56 -13.03 -0.78
C GLY A 300 9.49 -14.19 -0.38
N ASP A 301 10.26 -14.02 0.70
CA ASP A 301 11.17 -15.05 1.22
C ASP A 301 10.40 -16.07 2.08
N PRO A 302 10.46 -17.38 1.77
CA PRO A 302 9.78 -18.43 2.54
C PRO A 302 10.17 -18.48 4.03
N ALA A 303 11.33 -17.94 4.43
CA ALA A 303 11.71 -17.85 5.84
C ALA A 303 10.70 -17.05 6.68
N ALA A 304 9.87 -16.20 6.05
CA ALA A 304 8.84 -15.43 6.72
C ALA A 304 7.53 -16.20 6.99
N VAL A 305 7.37 -17.44 6.51
CA VAL A 305 6.15 -18.25 6.71
C VAL A 305 5.80 -18.40 8.19
N GLY A 306 6.75 -18.82 9.04
CA GLY A 306 6.52 -18.96 10.47
C GLY A 306 6.10 -17.66 11.16
N PRO A 307 6.88 -16.56 11.03
CA PRO A 307 6.50 -15.25 11.55
C PRO A 307 5.13 -14.75 11.05
N MET A 308 4.77 -15.02 9.79
CA MET A 308 3.47 -14.62 9.23
C MET A 308 2.32 -15.47 9.76
N ILE A 309 2.54 -16.77 10.02
CA ILE A 309 1.57 -17.62 10.73
C ILE A 309 1.24 -17.03 12.11
N GLU A 310 2.25 -16.54 12.84
CA GLU A 310 2.01 -15.85 14.12
C GLU A 310 1.21 -14.55 13.93
N ALA A 311 1.54 -13.76 12.90
CA ALA A 311 0.89 -12.49 12.60
C ALA A 311 -0.61 -12.62 12.21
N LEU A 312 -1.08 -13.82 11.83
CA LEU A 312 -2.51 -14.12 11.69
C LEU A 312 -3.31 -13.94 12.99
N ARG A 313 -2.64 -13.86 14.15
CA ARG A 313 -3.29 -13.64 15.45
C ARG A 313 -3.14 -12.20 15.96
N ASP A 314 -2.67 -11.28 15.12
CA ASP A 314 -2.45 -9.89 15.53
C ASP A 314 -3.76 -9.18 15.93
N ARG A 315 -3.67 -8.29 16.91
CA ARG A 315 -4.80 -7.45 17.33
C ARG A 315 -5.32 -6.53 16.23
N ASN A 316 -4.47 -6.13 15.29
CA ASN A 316 -4.81 -5.26 14.18
C ASN A 316 -5.19 -6.09 12.94
N LYS A 317 -6.41 -5.86 12.43
CA LYS A 317 -6.96 -6.57 11.28
C LYS A 317 -6.11 -6.46 10.00
N LEU A 318 -5.43 -5.34 9.79
CA LEU A 318 -4.61 -5.13 8.59
C LEU A 318 -3.34 -5.97 8.64
N VAL A 319 -2.76 -6.18 9.82
CA VAL A 319 -1.62 -7.07 10.02
C VAL A 319 -2.04 -8.51 9.75
N ARG A 320 -3.20 -8.95 10.29
CA ARG A 320 -3.75 -10.28 10.01
C ARG A 320 -4.04 -10.50 8.53
N TRP A 321 -4.65 -9.52 7.86
CA TRP A 321 -4.93 -9.58 6.42
C TRP A 321 -3.64 -9.69 5.60
N ARG A 322 -2.61 -8.89 5.93
CA ARG A 322 -1.31 -8.94 5.24
C ARG A 322 -0.65 -10.31 5.43
N ALA A 323 -0.73 -10.88 6.62
CA ALA A 323 -0.25 -12.23 6.90
C ALA A 323 -0.97 -13.29 6.05
N ALA A 324 -2.31 -13.26 6.00
CA ALA A 324 -3.10 -14.17 5.17
C ALA A 324 -2.76 -14.05 3.68
N ARG A 325 -2.51 -12.82 3.21
CA ARG A 325 -2.05 -12.56 1.84
C ARG A 325 -0.66 -13.12 1.57
N PHE A 326 0.30 -12.88 2.46
CA PHE A 326 1.64 -13.47 2.35
C PHE A 326 1.56 -14.99 2.24
N LEU A 327 0.77 -15.64 3.10
CA LEU A 327 0.65 -17.09 3.14
C LEU A 327 -0.04 -17.65 1.88
N TYR A 328 -0.97 -16.91 1.28
CA TYR A 328 -1.50 -17.23 -0.05
C TYR A 328 -0.42 -17.16 -1.13
N GLU A 329 0.48 -16.17 -1.08
CA GLU A 329 1.57 -16.01 -2.07
C GLU A 329 2.64 -17.10 -1.90
N ALA A 330 2.95 -17.45 -0.66
CA ALA A 330 3.92 -18.48 -0.28
C ALA A 330 3.42 -19.90 -0.58
N GLY A 331 2.14 -20.20 -0.33
CA GLY A 331 1.54 -21.51 -0.63
C GLY A 331 2.08 -22.66 0.22
N ASP A 332 2.53 -22.39 1.45
CA ASP A 332 3.16 -23.38 2.32
C ASP A 332 2.14 -24.13 3.19
N ASP A 333 2.13 -25.47 3.11
CA ASP A 333 1.20 -26.36 3.84
C ASP A 333 1.29 -26.21 5.37
N THR A 334 2.42 -25.74 5.91
CA THR A 334 2.56 -25.51 7.36
C THR A 334 1.63 -24.42 7.88
N ALA A 335 1.08 -23.58 6.99
CA ALA A 335 0.15 -22.51 7.34
C ALA A 335 -1.32 -22.96 7.45
N VAL A 336 -1.66 -24.19 7.01
CA VAL A 336 -3.05 -24.64 6.87
C VAL A 336 -3.85 -24.49 8.18
N GLU A 337 -3.35 -25.02 9.29
CA GLU A 337 -4.07 -24.96 10.58
C GLU A 337 -4.34 -23.51 11.03
N ALA A 338 -3.36 -22.63 10.85
CA ALA A 338 -3.51 -21.23 11.24
C ALA A 338 -4.46 -20.48 10.30
N LEU A 339 -4.45 -20.79 9.01
CA LEU A 339 -5.38 -20.24 8.03
C LEU A 339 -6.81 -20.74 8.24
N GLU A 340 -7.02 -21.98 8.69
CA GLU A 340 -8.34 -22.51 9.08
C GLU A 340 -8.94 -21.72 10.24
N GLN A 341 -8.10 -21.36 11.24
CA GLN A 341 -8.51 -20.48 12.32
C GLN A 341 -8.86 -19.07 11.80
N ALA A 342 -7.99 -18.50 10.95
CA ALA A 342 -8.20 -17.18 10.35
C ALA A 342 -9.38 -17.13 9.37
N ALA A 343 -9.81 -18.26 8.79
CA ALA A 343 -11.00 -18.35 7.96
C ALA A 343 -12.31 -18.09 8.74
N SER A 344 -12.24 -18.07 10.07
CA SER A 344 -13.33 -17.68 10.97
C SER A 344 -13.12 -16.30 11.61
N ASP A 345 -12.20 -15.48 11.07
CA ASP A 345 -11.93 -14.14 11.59
C ASP A 345 -13.19 -13.26 11.56
N PRO A 346 -13.44 -12.45 12.62
CA PRO A 346 -14.59 -11.53 12.64
C PRO A 346 -14.53 -10.45 11.56
N GLU A 347 -13.34 -10.11 11.05
CA GLU A 347 -13.20 -9.22 9.91
C GLU A 347 -13.36 -10.02 8.61
N TYR A 348 -14.41 -9.73 7.85
CA TYR A 348 -14.76 -10.46 6.63
C TYR A 348 -13.61 -10.49 5.63
N GLU A 349 -12.90 -9.37 5.48
CA GLU A 349 -11.78 -9.23 4.58
C GLU A 349 -10.61 -10.16 4.94
N VAL A 350 -10.34 -10.37 6.23
CA VAL A 350 -9.33 -11.33 6.73
C VAL A 350 -9.79 -12.76 6.46
N SER A 351 -11.03 -13.09 6.83
CA SER A 351 -11.56 -14.45 6.67
C SER A 351 -11.71 -14.86 5.21
N LEU A 352 -12.06 -13.92 4.32
CA LEU A 352 -12.05 -14.13 2.88
C LEU A 352 -10.63 -14.45 2.38
N GLN A 353 -9.65 -13.63 2.74
CA GLN A 353 -8.27 -13.82 2.29
C GLN A 353 -7.70 -15.15 2.81
N ALA A 354 -8.00 -15.54 4.05
CA ALA A 354 -7.58 -16.82 4.61
C ALA A 354 -8.23 -18.03 3.91
N ARG A 355 -9.53 -17.97 3.59
CA ARG A 355 -10.21 -19.03 2.81
C ARG A 355 -9.62 -19.17 1.41
N ILE A 356 -9.29 -18.05 0.77
CA ILE A 356 -8.62 -18.04 -0.54
C ILE A 356 -7.24 -18.69 -0.44
N ALA A 357 -6.47 -18.39 0.61
CA ALA A 357 -5.18 -19.04 0.89
C ALA A 357 -5.32 -20.56 1.05
N LEU A 358 -6.30 -21.02 1.83
CA LEU A 358 -6.57 -22.45 2.02
C LEU A 358 -6.96 -23.15 0.71
N GLU A 359 -7.91 -22.58 -0.03
CA GLU A 359 -8.39 -23.16 -1.29
C GLU A 359 -7.25 -23.39 -2.27
N ARG A 360 -6.32 -22.43 -2.34
CA ARG A 360 -5.11 -22.54 -3.16
C ARG A 360 -4.18 -23.65 -2.68
N ILE A 361 -3.81 -23.62 -1.39
CA ILE A 361 -2.87 -24.60 -0.80
C ILE A 361 -3.42 -26.02 -1.00
N GLN A 362 -4.71 -26.22 -0.73
CA GLN A 362 -5.39 -27.53 -0.89
C GLN A 362 -5.47 -28.01 -2.35
N ARG A 363 -5.47 -27.09 -3.32
CA ARG A 363 -5.38 -27.44 -4.76
C ARG A 363 -3.98 -27.83 -5.20
N GLY A 364 -2.95 -27.63 -4.37
CA GLY A 364 -1.56 -27.91 -4.71
C GLY A 364 -1.03 -26.99 -5.81
N GLU A 365 -1.58 -25.79 -5.95
CA GLU A 365 -1.11 -24.81 -6.93
C GLU A 365 0.28 -24.32 -6.52
N GLU A 366 1.26 -24.35 -7.45
CA GLU A 366 2.62 -23.86 -7.19
C GLU A 366 2.59 -22.44 -6.62
N ALA A 367 3.51 -22.13 -5.71
CA ALA A 367 3.66 -20.80 -5.12
C ALA A 367 3.73 -19.75 -6.23
N ALA A 368 2.85 -18.74 -6.18
CA ALA A 368 2.84 -17.72 -7.23
C ALA A 368 4.10 -16.85 -7.11
N GLY A 369 4.74 -16.86 -5.93
CA GLY A 369 5.75 -15.89 -5.57
C GLY A 369 5.12 -14.53 -5.30
N SER A 370 5.90 -13.59 -4.78
CA SER A 370 5.43 -12.22 -4.60
C SER A 370 5.05 -11.60 -5.95
N VAL A 371 4.19 -10.57 -5.94
CA VAL A 371 3.81 -9.81 -7.15
C VAL A 371 5.05 -9.36 -7.93
N TRP A 372 6.12 -8.99 -7.22
CA TRP A 372 7.38 -8.62 -7.82
C TRP A 372 8.09 -9.80 -8.50
N GLN A 373 8.15 -10.98 -7.87
CA GLN A 373 8.70 -12.19 -8.49
C GLN A 373 7.92 -12.60 -9.75
N GLN A 374 6.59 -12.40 -9.75
CA GLN A 374 5.75 -12.62 -10.93
C GLN A 374 6.03 -11.61 -12.04
N MET A 375 6.20 -10.32 -11.69
CA MET A 375 6.56 -9.26 -12.64
C MET A 375 7.95 -9.46 -13.25
N THR A 376 8.94 -9.88 -12.45
CA THR A 376 10.31 -10.18 -12.93
C THR A 376 10.33 -11.38 -13.86
N ARG A 377 9.67 -12.50 -13.48
CA ARG A 377 9.51 -13.67 -14.37
C ARG A 377 8.81 -13.32 -15.69
N SER A 378 7.81 -12.43 -15.64
CA SER A 378 7.09 -11.97 -16.84
C SER A 378 7.95 -11.11 -17.78
N ARG A 379 8.97 -10.42 -17.26
CA ARG A 379 9.92 -9.64 -18.05
C ARG A 379 11.00 -10.52 -18.69
N GLU A 380 11.47 -11.52 -17.97
CA GLU A 380 12.49 -12.46 -18.45
C GLU A 380 11.92 -13.45 -19.49
N GLY A 381 10.64 -13.81 -19.40
CA GLY A 381 9.95 -14.66 -20.39
C GLY A 381 9.55 -13.96 -21.69
N GLY A 382 9.75 -12.64 -21.80
CA GLY A 382 9.32 -11.83 -22.96
C GLY A 382 10.35 -11.69 -24.09
N ASP A 383 11.60 -12.11 -23.88
CA ASP A 383 12.71 -11.87 -24.83
C ASP A 383 13.10 -13.11 -25.68
N GLY A 384 12.22 -14.12 -25.71
CA GLY A 384 12.45 -15.40 -26.41
C GLY A 384 11.85 -15.52 -27.81
N GLY A 385 11.62 -14.40 -28.51
CA GLY A 385 10.91 -14.36 -29.80
C GLY A 385 11.75 -13.91 -30.99
N THR A 386 12.54 -14.84 -31.55
CA THR A 386 13.02 -14.90 -32.96
C THR A 386 13.78 -13.70 -33.54
N VAL A 387 15.10 -13.86 -33.70
CA VAL A 387 15.80 -13.46 -34.93
C VAL A 387 16.30 -14.75 -35.58
N GLU A 388 15.56 -15.22 -36.59
CA GLU A 388 16.13 -16.05 -37.66
C GLU A 388 16.72 -15.13 -38.73
#